data_AF-Q2U2B6-F1
#
_entry.id   AF-Q2U2B6-F1
#
_cell.length_a   1.000
_cell.length_b   1.000
_cell.length_c   1.000
_cell.angle_alpha   90.00
_cell.angle_beta   90.00
_cell.angle_gamma   90.00
#
_symmetry.space_group_name_H-M   'P 1'
#
loop_
_entity.id
_entity.type
_entity.pdbx_description
1 polymer ?
#
loop_
_entity_poly.entity_id
_entity_poly.type
_entity_poly.pdbx_seq_one_letter_code
_entity_poly.pdbx_strand_id
1 'polypeptide(L)'
;MPSAVAVATRAPTPAANKYVVVGPTNKRYTPATKKLPESLVLSARNVEKQEFDPARHLNIIPPKKILRMADIGLEGVGISDTAVSEPFSLWTEDAIKQMRAEIFSEAMLENCQVSSSFASNMVRGYNAKLAPFIHRAFYSPELLGAVSAIAGIDLVPAFDYEVGHCNISFNEKKPSQAELEKMGEDGDKT
;
A
#
# COMPACT_ATOMS: atom_id res chain seq x y z
N MET A 1 -36.34 28.64 29.32
CA MET A 1 -34.93 28.65 29.77
C MET A 1 -34.13 27.80 28.78
N PRO A 2 -33.42 28.38 27.80
CA PRO A 2 -32.53 27.60 26.95
C PRO A 2 -31.22 27.32 27.69
N SER A 3 -30.84 26.05 27.74
CA SER A 3 -29.59 25.58 28.36
C SER A 3 -28.42 25.87 27.42
N ALA A 4 -27.43 26.63 27.90
CA ALA A 4 -26.21 26.91 27.16
C ALA A 4 -25.32 25.67 27.12
N VAL A 5 -25.02 25.17 25.93
CA VAL A 5 -23.96 24.18 25.71
C VAL A 5 -22.62 24.91 25.81
N ALA A 6 -21.82 24.55 26.80
CA ALA A 6 -20.48 25.09 26.97
C ALA A 6 -19.58 24.62 25.81
N VAL A 7 -19.16 25.56 24.97
CA VAL A 7 -18.13 25.32 23.95
C VAL A 7 -16.80 25.19 24.69
N ALA A 8 -16.26 23.98 24.76
CA ALA A 8 -14.94 23.74 25.29
C ALA A 8 -13.90 24.52 24.46
N THR A 9 -13.19 25.43 25.11
CA THR A 9 -12.09 26.20 24.54
C THR A 9 -10.97 25.24 24.11
N ARG A 10 -10.75 25.09 22.80
CA ARG A 10 -9.63 24.31 22.25
C ARG A 10 -8.31 24.99 22.67
N ALA A 11 -7.40 24.20 23.24
CA ALA A 11 -6.03 24.63 23.48
C ALA A 11 -5.33 24.97 22.14
N PRO A 12 -4.42 25.97 22.12
CA PRO A 12 -3.70 26.34 20.91
C PRO A 12 -2.77 25.19 20.47
N THR A 13 -2.92 24.77 19.22
CA THR A 13 -2.05 23.78 18.58
C THR A 13 -0.61 24.27 18.62
N PRO A 14 0.36 23.50 19.16
CA PRO A 14 1.77 23.88 19.10
C PRO A 14 2.19 24.08 17.64
N ALA A 15 2.90 25.18 17.37
CA ALA A 15 3.37 25.53 16.04
C ALA A 15 4.29 24.43 15.52
N ALA A 16 3.76 23.55 14.67
CA ALA A 16 4.55 22.52 14.02
C ALA A 16 5.66 23.20 13.21
N ASN A 17 6.91 22.82 13.47
CA ASN A 17 8.01 23.13 12.55
C ASN A 17 7.56 22.73 11.14
N LYS A 18 7.56 23.68 10.21
CA LYS A 18 7.11 23.45 8.83
C LYS A 18 8.06 22.47 8.17
N TYR A 19 7.75 21.18 8.22
CA TYR A 19 8.41 20.18 7.40
C TYR A 19 8.20 20.58 5.93
N VAL A 20 9.29 20.73 5.18
CA VAL A 20 9.21 20.99 3.74
C VAL A 20 8.88 19.67 3.06
N VAL A 21 7.63 19.51 2.65
CA VAL A 21 7.18 18.33 1.88
C VAL A 21 7.67 18.47 0.45
N VAL A 22 8.57 17.59 0.01
CA VAL A 22 9.05 17.51 -1.37
C VAL A 22 8.30 16.39 -2.10
N GLY A 23 7.44 16.77 -3.04
CA GLY A 23 6.69 15.82 -3.87
C GLY A 23 7.35 15.54 -5.22
N PRO A 24 6.84 14.55 -5.98
CA PRO A 24 7.29 14.26 -7.35
C PRO A 24 7.24 15.49 -8.25
N THR A 25 8.28 15.70 -9.06
CA THR A 25 8.38 16.89 -9.94
C THR A 25 7.79 16.66 -11.33
N ASN A 26 7.42 15.43 -11.67
CA ASN A 26 6.81 15.06 -12.94
C ASN A 26 5.47 15.80 -13.13
N LYS A 27 5.35 16.57 -14.22
CA LYS A 27 4.11 17.29 -14.58
C LYS A 27 3.24 16.55 -15.60
N ARG A 28 3.76 15.46 -16.17
CA ARG A 28 3.14 14.70 -17.26
C ARG A 28 3.41 13.22 -17.07
N TYR A 29 2.60 12.40 -17.75
CA TYR A 29 2.86 10.97 -17.92
C TYR A 29 4.32 10.76 -18.35
N THR A 30 5.04 9.92 -17.62
CA THR A 30 6.45 9.62 -17.86
C THR A 30 6.60 8.10 -17.97
N PRO A 31 6.81 7.54 -19.17
CA PRO A 31 7.07 6.11 -19.32
C PRO A 31 8.28 5.66 -18.49
N ALA A 32 8.28 4.43 -18.00
CA ALA A 32 9.48 3.86 -17.40
C ALA A 32 10.48 3.45 -18.49
N THR A 33 11.75 3.85 -18.34
CA THR A 33 12.83 3.51 -19.29
C THR A 33 13.75 2.39 -18.79
N LYS A 34 13.76 2.16 -17.47
CA LYS A 34 14.59 1.13 -16.85
C LYS A 34 13.93 -0.23 -17.04
N LYS A 35 14.58 -1.11 -17.82
CA LYS A 35 14.06 -2.46 -18.09
C LYS A 35 13.95 -3.28 -16.82
N LEU A 36 12.80 -3.92 -16.65
CA LEU A 36 12.57 -4.89 -15.58
C LEU A 36 13.33 -6.20 -15.87
N PRO A 37 13.78 -6.94 -14.84
CA PRO A 37 14.30 -8.28 -15.01
C PRO A 37 13.27 -9.21 -15.66
N GLU A 38 13.70 -9.96 -16.68
CA GLU A 38 12.82 -10.88 -17.42
C GLU A 38 12.17 -11.94 -16.51
N SER A 39 12.87 -12.33 -15.44
CA SER A 39 12.35 -13.26 -14.44
C SER A 39 11.03 -12.82 -13.81
N LEU A 40 10.79 -11.51 -13.67
CA LEU A 40 9.53 -10.98 -13.13
C LEU A 40 8.37 -11.27 -14.08
N VAL A 41 8.56 -11.01 -15.37
CA VAL A 41 7.55 -11.25 -16.41
C VAL A 41 7.30 -12.75 -16.59
N LEU A 42 8.37 -13.56 -16.63
CA LEU A 42 8.24 -15.01 -16.73
C LEU A 42 7.50 -15.61 -15.52
N SER A 43 7.75 -15.09 -14.32
CA SER A 43 7.04 -15.55 -13.12
C SER A 43 5.54 -15.29 -13.19
N ALA A 44 5.12 -14.18 -13.80
CA ALA A 44 3.70 -13.86 -13.99
C ALA A 44 3.02 -14.78 -15.01
N ARG A 45 3.70 -15.14 -16.10
CA ARG A 45 3.17 -16.07 -17.12
C ARG A 45 2.86 -17.46 -16.57
N ASN A 46 3.65 -17.90 -15.60
CA ASN A 46 3.57 -19.25 -15.04
C ASN A 46 2.45 -19.42 -14.00
N VAL A 47 1.71 -18.35 -13.69
CA VAL A 47 0.59 -18.39 -12.75
C VAL A 47 -0.70 -18.54 -13.53
N GLU A 48 -1.43 -19.63 -13.26
CA GLU A 48 -2.81 -19.77 -13.70
C GLU A 48 -3.66 -18.70 -13.01
N LYS A 49 -4.31 -17.84 -13.81
CA LYS A 49 -5.11 -16.73 -13.30
C LYS A 49 -6.40 -17.24 -12.71
N GLN A 50 -6.74 -16.74 -11.53
CA GLN A 50 -7.90 -17.16 -10.77
C GLN A 50 -8.75 -15.97 -10.39
N GLU A 51 -10.03 -16.22 -10.11
CA GLU A 51 -10.90 -15.17 -9.57
C GLU A 51 -10.59 -14.94 -8.08
N PHE A 52 -10.74 -13.69 -7.64
CA PHE A 52 -10.64 -13.37 -6.23
C PHE A 52 -11.79 -13.99 -5.44
N ASP A 53 -11.41 -14.74 -4.42
CA ASP A 53 -12.28 -15.34 -3.39
C ASP A 53 -11.74 -14.92 -2.01
N PRO A 54 -12.50 -14.15 -1.21
CA PRO A 54 -12.03 -13.68 0.09
C PRO A 54 -11.71 -14.82 1.06
N ALA A 55 -12.44 -15.94 1.02
CA ALA A 55 -12.23 -17.06 1.95
C ALA A 55 -10.90 -17.79 1.73
N ARG A 56 -10.38 -17.72 0.51
CA ARG A 56 -9.11 -18.35 0.12
C ARG A 56 -7.93 -17.38 0.08
N HIS A 57 -8.18 -16.14 -0.32
CA HIS A 57 -7.11 -15.20 -0.66
C HIS A 57 -6.80 -14.20 0.45
N LEU A 58 -7.72 -14.00 1.40
CA LEU A 58 -7.46 -13.18 2.58
C LEU A 58 -6.81 -14.00 3.69
N ASN A 59 -5.82 -13.40 4.33
CA ASN A 59 -5.19 -13.88 5.55
C ASN A 59 -5.07 -12.70 6.52
N ILE A 60 -6.22 -12.19 6.96
CA ILE A 60 -6.27 -11.01 7.81
C ILE A 60 -5.83 -11.43 9.22
N ILE A 61 -4.58 -11.12 9.54
CA ILE A 61 -4.02 -11.25 10.89
C ILE A 61 -3.82 -9.82 11.38
N PRO A 62 -4.63 -9.33 12.33
CA PRO A 62 -4.55 -7.93 12.78
C PRO A 62 -3.19 -7.62 13.43
N PRO A 63 -2.77 -6.35 13.43
CA PRO A 63 -1.52 -5.94 14.07
C PRO A 63 -1.58 -6.22 15.57
N LYS A 64 -0.45 -6.62 16.16
CA LYS A 64 -0.36 -6.87 17.61
C LYS A 64 -0.45 -5.56 18.39
N LYS A 65 0.04 -4.46 17.81
CA LYS A 65 -0.01 -3.12 18.41
C LYS A 65 -0.48 -2.07 17.42
N ILE A 66 -1.28 -1.15 17.92
CA ILE A 66 -1.66 0.09 17.26
C ILE A 66 -1.22 1.23 18.18
N LEU A 67 -0.35 2.11 17.69
CA LEU A 67 -0.04 3.37 18.35
C LEU A 67 -1.13 4.38 18.02
N ARG A 68 -1.59 5.09 19.04
CA ARG A 68 -2.59 6.13 18.93
C ARG A 68 -1.96 7.51 18.75
N MET A 69 -2.75 8.45 18.26
CA MET A 69 -2.37 9.86 18.18
C MET A 69 -1.99 10.43 19.56
N ALA A 70 -2.68 9.99 20.63
CA ALA A 70 -2.33 10.35 22.00
C ALA A 70 -0.94 9.84 22.43
N ASP A 71 -0.55 8.63 21.99
CA ASP A 71 0.75 8.04 22.34
C ASP A 71 1.93 8.83 21.77
N ILE A 72 1.69 9.58 20.68
CA ILE A 72 2.68 10.46 20.04
C ILE A 72 2.47 11.95 20.38
N GLY A 73 1.61 12.26 21.35
CA GLY A 73 1.34 13.64 21.80
C GLY A 73 0.54 14.50 20.81
N LEU A 74 -0.18 13.87 19.88
CA LEU A 74 -1.01 14.52 18.86
C LEU A 74 -2.51 14.22 19.05
N GLU A 75 -2.95 14.01 20.30
CA GLU A 75 -4.36 13.76 20.61
C GLU A 75 -5.28 14.84 20.02
N GLY A 76 -6.39 14.42 19.39
CA GLY A 76 -7.35 15.33 18.76
C GLY A 76 -6.88 15.97 17.45
N VAL A 77 -5.70 15.60 16.93
CA VAL A 77 -5.23 15.97 15.59
C VAL A 77 -5.65 14.90 14.58
N GLY A 78 -6.28 15.32 13.47
CA GLY A 78 -6.75 14.40 12.43
C GLY A 78 -8.20 13.96 12.62
N ILE A 79 -8.61 12.91 11.91
CA ILE A 79 -9.97 12.34 11.95
C ILE A 79 -10.04 10.93 12.56
N SER A 80 -8.89 10.30 12.80
CA SER A 80 -8.78 8.99 13.43
C SER A 80 -7.79 9.06 14.59
N ASP A 81 -8.07 8.28 15.64
CA ASP A 81 -7.18 8.12 16.79
C ASP A 81 -6.01 7.17 16.51
N THR A 82 -6.07 6.37 15.43
CA THR A 82 -4.96 5.50 15.01
C THR A 82 -3.87 6.35 14.35
N ALA A 83 -2.67 6.35 14.92
CA ALA A 83 -1.50 6.99 14.32
C ALA A 83 -0.77 6.04 13.37
N VAL A 84 -0.44 4.84 13.85
CA VAL A 84 0.29 3.82 13.09
C VAL A 84 0.04 2.45 13.69
N SER A 85 -0.06 1.42 12.84
CA SER A 85 -0.07 0.03 13.27
C SER A 85 1.30 -0.60 13.07
N GLU A 86 1.62 -1.62 13.86
CA GLU A 86 2.66 -2.58 13.48
C GLU A 86 2.31 -3.29 12.16
N PRO A 87 3.29 -3.93 11.48
CA PRO A 87 3.01 -4.75 10.31
C PRO A 87 1.95 -5.83 10.61
N PHE A 88 1.11 -6.09 9.62
CA PHE A 88 0.02 -7.07 9.72
C PHE A 88 -0.17 -7.80 8.40
N SER A 89 -0.80 -8.97 8.44
CA SER A 89 -1.04 -9.77 7.25
C SER A 89 -2.43 -9.47 6.67
N LEU A 90 -2.51 -9.40 5.34
CA LEU A 90 -3.76 -9.22 4.60
C LEU A 90 -4.04 -10.37 3.63
N TRP A 91 -2.97 -10.94 3.06
CA TRP A 91 -3.04 -11.78 1.88
C TRP A 91 -2.38 -13.13 2.14
N THR A 92 -2.95 -14.19 1.58
CA THR A 92 -2.23 -15.46 1.46
C THR A 92 -1.11 -15.36 0.42
N GLU A 93 -0.15 -16.28 0.47
CA GLU A 93 0.91 -16.34 -0.55
C GLU A 93 0.33 -16.54 -1.97
N ASP A 94 -0.76 -17.31 -2.06
CA ASP A 94 -1.50 -17.53 -3.31
C ASP A 94 -2.08 -16.23 -3.87
N ALA A 95 -2.69 -15.40 -3.02
CA ALA A 95 -3.18 -14.09 -3.42
C ALA A 95 -2.04 -13.18 -3.91
N ILE A 96 -0.90 -13.19 -3.23
CA ILE A 96 0.29 -12.42 -3.67
C ILE A 96 0.77 -12.91 -5.05
N LYS A 97 0.74 -14.22 -5.33
CA LYS A 97 1.07 -14.75 -6.67
C LYS A 97 0.10 -14.24 -7.73
N GLN A 98 -1.21 -14.23 -7.46
CA GLN A 98 -2.21 -13.67 -8.38
C GLN A 98 -2.01 -12.17 -8.63
N MET A 99 -1.81 -11.38 -7.57
CA MET A 99 -1.56 -9.94 -7.71
C MET A 99 -0.29 -9.65 -8.52
N ARG A 100 0.79 -10.40 -8.27
CA ARG A 100 2.03 -10.28 -9.04
C ARG A 100 1.84 -10.70 -10.50
N ALA A 101 1.03 -11.73 -10.76
CA ALA A 101 0.71 -12.16 -12.12
C ALA A 101 -0.03 -11.08 -12.91
N GLU A 102 -0.90 -10.30 -12.27
CA GLU A 102 -1.55 -9.14 -12.90
C GLU A 102 -0.57 -7.98 -13.10
N ILE A 103 0.17 -7.59 -12.05
CA ILE A 103 1.11 -6.45 -12.06
C ILE A 103 2.20 -6.61 -13.14
N PHE A 104 2.73 -7.82 -13.30
CA PHE A 104 3.82 -8.11 -14.24
C PHE A 104 3.34 -8.74 -15.56
N SER A 105 2.03 -8.77 -15.82
CA SER A 105 1.53 -9.15 -17.14
C SER A 105 1.97 -8.14 -18.21
N GLU A 106 2.15 -8.60 -19.44
CA GLU A 106 2.61 -7.77 -20.56
C GLU A 106 1.65 -6.61 -20.80
N ALA A 107 0.35 -6.89 -20.85
CA ALA A 107 -0.67 -5.87 -21.05
C ALA A 107 -0.63 -4.80 -19.94
N MET A 108 -0.32 -5.20 -18.69
CA MET A 108 -0.16 -4.25 -17.60
C MET A 108 1.08 -3.38 -17.80
N LEU A 109 2.23 -3.99 -18.07
CA LEU A 109 3.49 -3.28 -18.21
C LEU A 109 3.50 -2.35 -19.44
N GLU A 110 2.91 -2.78 -20.55
CA GLU A 110 2.80 -1.98 -21.77
C GLU A 110 1.94 -0.71 -21.59
N ASN A 111 0.87 -0.80 -20.81
CA ASN A 111 -0.13 0.27 -20.70
C ASN A 111 0.00 1.13 -19.43
N CYS A 112 0.60 0.58 -18.37
CA CYS A 112 0.53 1.17 -17.02
C CYS A 112 1.89 1.30 -16.32
N GLN A 113 2.99 0.91 -16.97
CA GLN A 113 4.34 1.08 -16.41
C GLN A 113 4.85 2.52 -16.59
N VAL A 114 5.04 3.20 -15.47
CA VAL A 114 5.45 4.60 -15.40
C VAL A 114 6.63 4.80 -14.48
N SER A 115 7.27 5.95 -14.58
CA SER A 115 8.32 6.39 -13.66
C SER A 115 8.01 7.75 -13.06
N SER A 116 8.67 8.06 -11.95
CA SER A 116 8.68 9.38 -11.32
C SER A 116 10.10 9.75 -10.88
N SER A 117 10.27 10.99 -10.44
CA SER A 117 11.52 11.44 -9.82
C SER A 117 11.92 10.64 -8.57
N PHE A 118 11.00 9.89 -7.96
CA PHE A 118 11.24 9.07 -6.78
C PHE A 118 11.35 7.57 -7.06
N ALA A 119 10.70 7.08 -8.12
CA ALA A 119 10.64 5.66 -8.43
C ALA A 119 10.90 5.44 -9.93
N SER A 120 11.95 4.68 -10.23
CA SER A 120 12.34 4.35 -11.61
C SER A 120 11.30 3.48 -12.34
N ASN A 121 10.52 2.71 -11.59
CA ASN A 121 9.47 1.84 -12.11
C ASN A 121 8.29 1.81 -11.13
N MET A 122 7.10 1.99 -11.66
CA MET A 122 5.84 1.85 -10.96
C MET A 122 4.80 1.30 -11.93
N VAL A 123 3.79 0.62 -11.40
CA VAL A 123 2.57 0.27 -12.13
C VAL A 123 1.42 1.02 -11.48
N ARG A 124 0.73 1.85 -12.27
CA ARG A 124 -0.31 2.78 -11.79
C ARG A 124 -1.34 3.05 -12.87
N GLY A 125 -2.57 3.38 -12.46
CA GLY A 125 -3.61 3.86 -13.38
C GLY A 125 -4.27 2.76 -14.21
N TYR A 126 -4.18 1.51 -13.77
CA TYR A 126 -4.89 0.40 -14.38
C TYR A 126 -6.31 0.28 -13.82
N ASN A 127 -7.17 -0.44 -14.53
CA ASN A 127 -8.56 -0.65 -14.14
C ASN A 127 -8.87 -2.14 -13.96
N ALA A 128 -10.10 -2.45 -13.55
CA ALA A 128 -10.59 -3.81 -13.35
C ALA A 128 -10.48 -4.73 -14.58
N LYS A 129 -10.31 -4.20 -15.81
CA LYS A 129 -10.09 -5.05 -17.00
C LYS A 129 -8.67 -5.59 -17.06
N LEU A 130 -7.69 -4.80 -16.62
CA LEU A 130 -6.27 -5.20 -16.61
C LEU A 130 -5.91 -5.99 -15.35
N ALA A 131 -6.56 -5.68 -14.22
CA ALA A 131 -6.31 -6.35 -12.95
C ALA A 131 -7.62 -6.69 -12.19
N PRO A 132 -8.44 -7.61 -12.73
CA PRO A 132 -9.70 -8.01 -12.10
C PRO A 132 -9.54 -8.58 -10.69
N PHE A 133 -8.48 -9.35 -10.43
CA PHE A 133 -8.21 -9.93 -9.11
C PHE A 133 -7.90 -8.84 -8.09
N ILE A 134 -6.93 -7.96 -8.38
CA ILE A 134 -6.58 -6.83 -7.49
C ILE A 134 -7.80 -5.96 -7.25
N HIS A 135 -8.54 -5.60 -8.30
CA HIS A 135 -9.69 -4.72 -8.15
C HIS A 135 -10.77 -5.36 -7.27
N ARG A 136 -11.13 -6.63 -7.50
CA ARG A 136 -12.10 -7.32 -6.62
C ARG A 136 -11.61 -7.42 -5.18
N ALA A 137 -10.31 -7.65 -4.99
CA ALA A 137 -9.71 -7.74 -3.66
C ALA A 137 -9.84 -6.42 -2.87
N PHE A 138 -9.46 -5.30 -3.47
CA PHE A 138 -9.50 -3.97 -2.82
C PHE A 138 -10.92 -3.42 -2.61
N TYR A 139 -11.91 -3.94 -3.33
CA TYR A 139 -13.32 -3.60 -3.16
C TYR A 139 -14.11 -4.64 -2.35
N SER A 140 -13.46 -5.67 -1.82
CA SER A 140 -14.13 -6.69 -1.00
C SER A 140 -14.53 -6.12 0.37
N PRO A 141 -15.76 -6.40 0.85
CA PRO A 141 -16.22 -5.91 2.15
C PRO A 141 -15.36 -6.44 3.30
N GLU A 142 -14.81 -7.65 3.18
CA GLU A 142 -13.94 -8.27 4.17
C GLU A 142 -12.63 -7.49 4.35
N LEU A 143 -11.97 -7.13 3.25
CA LEU A 143 -10.76 -6.32 3.30
C LEU A 143 -11.07 -4.91 3.84
N LEU A 144 -12.11 -4.26 3.30
CA LEU A 144 -12.48 -2.90 3.71
C LEU A 144 -12.82 -2.84 5.20
N GLY A 145 -13.56 -3.83 5.71
CA GLY A 145 -13.88 -3.93 7.14
C GLY A 145 -12.62 -4.08 8.00
N ALA A 146 -11.69 -4.94 7.60
CA ALA A 146 -10.44 -5.15 8.34
C ALA A 146 -9.55 -3.91 8.38
N VAL A 147 -9.33 -3.27 7.22
CA VAL A 147 -8.47 -2.08 7.15
C VAL A 147 -9.14 -0.89 7.85
N SER A 148 -10.46 -0.74 7.75
CA SER A 148 -11.21 0.29 8.49
C SER A 148 -11.10 0.12 10.00
N ALA A 149 -11.21 -1.12 10.49
CA ALA A 149 -11.06 -1.42 11.92
C ALA A 149 -9.65 -1.07 12.43
N ILE A 150 -8.61 -1.36 11.66
CA ILE A 150 -7.21 -0.99 12.01
C ILE A 150 -7.04 0.54 11.97
N ALA A 151 -7.58 1.17 10.93
CA ALA A 151 -7.52 2.62 10.76
C ALA A 151 -8.39 3.39 11.77
N GLY A 152 -9.28 2.73 12.52
CA GLY A 152 -10.17 3.37 13.49
C GLY A 152 -11.27 4.24 12.87
N ILE A 153 -11.48 4.14 11.54
CA ILE A 153 -12.47 4.90 10.78
C ILE A 153 -12.83 4.12 9.52
N ASP A 154 -14.05 4.34 9.01
CA ASP A 154 -14.49 3.75 7.75
C ASP A 154 -13.66 4.25 6.57
N LEU A 155 -13.07 3.31 5.83
CA LEU A 155 -12.28 3.57 4.64
C LEU A 155 -12.97 3.03 3.39
N VAL A 156 -12.83 3.79 2.30
CA VAL A 156 -13.24 3.39 0.96
C VAL A 156 -12.14 3.71 -0.04
N PRO A 157 -11.97 2.94 -1.13
CA PRO A 157 -11.08 3.33 -2.21
C PRO A 157 -11.52 4.69 -2.78
N ALA A 158 -10.63 5.68 -2.72
CA ALA A 158 -10.99 7.06 -3.09
C ALA A 158 -10.96 7.31 -4.61
N PHE A 159 -9.98 6.71 -5.31
CA PHE A 159 -9.78 6.90 -6.75
C PHE A 159 -9.38 5.57 -7.38
N ASP A 160 -10.15 5.12 -8.39
CA ASP A 160 -9.85 3.89 -9.15
C ASP A 160 -8.42 3.90 -9.71
N TYR A 161 -7.92 5.07 -10.11
CA TYR A 161 -6.59 5.24 -10.69
C TYR A 161 -5.44 4.87 -9.73
N GLU A 162 -5.67 4.93 -8.40
CA GLU A 162 -4.66 4.60 -7.38
C GLU A 162 -4.80 3.17 -6.85
N VAL A 163 -5.86 2.43 -7.22
CA VAL A 163 -6.11 1.10 -6.67
C VAL A 163 -4.97 0.15 -7.04
N GLY A 164 -4.27 -0.32 -6.00
CA GLY A 164 -3.15 -1.24 -6.14
C GLY A 164 -1.88 -0.64 -6.75
N HIS A 165 -1.72 0.70 -6.79
CA HIS A 165 -0.46 1.34 -7.19
C HIS A 165 0.73 0.60 -6.57
N CYS A 166 1.66 0.13 -7.41
CA CYS A 166 2.83 -0.61 -6.97
C CYS A 166 4.12 0.07 -7.43
N ASN A 167 5.04 0.33 -6.50
CA ASN A 167 6.41 0.71 -6.85
C ASN A 167 7.24 -0.57 -7.07
N ILE A 168 7.99 -0.64 -8.16
CA ILE A 168 8.83 -1.79 -8.49
C ILE A 168 10.30 -1.44 -8.24
N SER A 169 10.87 -2.08 -7.24
CA SER A 169 12.29 -1.98 -6.90
C SER A 169 12.96 -3.34 -7.09
N PHE A 170 14.13 -3.34 -7.73
CA PHE A 170 14.94 -4.52 -7.92
C PHE A 170 16.43 -4.14 -7.93
N ASN A 171 17.26 -5.04 -7.43
CA ASN A 171 18.71 -4.87 -7.46
C ASN A 171 19.23 -5.33 -8.83
N GLU A 172 20.06 -4.51 -9.46
CA GLU A 172 20.72 -4.86 -10.73
C GLU A 172 21.83 -5.89 -10.53
N LYS A 173 22.41 -5.91 -9.33
CA LYS A 173 23.41 -6.89 -8.90
C LYS A 173 22.73 -7.93 -8.03
N LYS A 174 23.05 -9.20 -8.27
CA LYS A 174 22.73 -10.27 -7.32
C LYS A 174 23.38 -9.88 -5.99
N PRO A 175 22.63 -9.80 -4.88
CA PRO A 175 23.24 -9.57 -3.58
C PRO A 175 24.27 -10.66 -3.33
N SER A 176 25.46 -10.25 -2.87
CA SER A 176 26.49 -11.16 -2.40
C SER A 176 25.95 -12.01 -1.26
N GLN A 177 26.57 -13.16 -1.02
CA GLN A 177 26.14 -14.06 0.06
C GLN A 177 26.14 -13.36 1.43
N ALA A 178 27.10 -12.46 1.65
CA ALA A 178 27.17 -11.61 2.84
C ALA A 178 26.02 -10.59 2.95
N GLU A 179 25.44 -10.13 1.84
CA GLU A 179 24.27 -9.24 1.85
C GLU A 179 22.97 -10.02 2.11
N LEU A 180 22.88 -11.26 1.61
CA LEU A 180 21.75 -12.16 1.88
C LEU A 180 21.69 -12.57 3.35
N GLU A 181 22.83 -12.87 3.96
CA GLU A 181 22.94 -13.24 5.38
C GLU A 181 22.47 -12.07 6.28
N LYS A 182 22.87 -10.83 5.96
CA LYS A 182 22.42 -9.64 6.71
C LYS A 182 20.91 -9.38 6.59
N MET A 183 20.34 -9.59 5.41
CA MET A 183 18.88 -9.42 5.20
C MET A 183 18.05 -10.45 5.97
N GLY A 184 18.59 -11.65 6.23
CA GLY A 184 17.95 -12.68 7.04
C GLY A 184 17.99 -12.39 8.54
N GLU A 185 19.07 -11.79 9.03
CA GLU A 185 19.24 -11.45 10.45
C GLU A 185 18.35 -10.29 10.91
N ASP A 186 18.05 -9.33 10.03
CA ASP A 186 17.16 -8.20 10.32
C ASP A 186 15.67 -8.60 10.31
N GLY A 187 15.32 -9.76 9.75
CA GLY A 187 13.96 -10.31 9.74
C GLY A 187 13.58 -11.14 10.97
N ASP A 188 14.56 -11.52 11.80
CA ASP A 188 14.37 -12.38 13.00
C ASP A 188 14.56 -11.61 14.32
N LYS A 189 14.80 -10.29 14.23
CA LYS A 189 14.86 -9.39 15.37
C LYS A 189 13.74 -8.35 15.29
N THR A 190 12.49 -8.76 15.51
CA THR A 190 11.44 -7.88 16.08
C THR A 190 10.25 -8.68 16.59
#